data_AF-A0A7X1GQ15-F1
#
_entry.id   AF-A0A7X1GQ15-F1
#
_cell.length_a   1.000
_cell.length_b   1.000
_cell.length_c   1.000
_cell.angle_alpha   90.00
_cell.angle_beta   90.00
_cell.angle_gamma   90.00
#
_symmetry.space_group_name_H-M   'P 1'
#
loop_
_entity.id
_entity.type
_entity.pdbx_description
1 polymer ?
#
loop_
_entity_poly.entity_id
_entity_poly.type
_entity_poly.pdbx_seq_one_letter_code
_entity_poly.pdbx_strand_id
1 'polypeptide(L)'
;MASKKRQSNTPLKERLFKEFYGFSFFKAVDLLESLLPDKKPLGQTLLPDEEAVRFSVKPGFSFPPSDISNLTHSDKKIPVNMEVTFYNRCKP
;
A
#
# COMPACT_ATOMS: atom_id res chain seq x y z
N MET A 1 -17.03 -17.71 25.99
CA MET A 1 -17.03 -16.91 24.75
C MET A 1 -15.60 -16.84 24.23
N ALA A 2 -15.35 -17.28 23.00
CA ALA A 2 -14.02 -17.56 22.48
C ALA A 2 -13.30 -16.28 22.00
N SER A 3 -12.14 -15.98 22.59
CA SER A 3 -11.18 -15.04 22.04
C SER A 3 -10.31 -15.76 21.01
N LYS A 4 -10.63 -15.63 19.73
CA LYS A 4 -9.83 -16.17 18.63
C LYS A 4 -8.73 -15.15 18.30
N LYS A 5 -7.56 -15.34 18.90
CA LYS A 5 -6.33 -14.57 18.60
C LYS A 5 -6.09 -14.51 17.08
N ARG A 6 -6.33 -13.33 16.52
CA ARG A 6 -5.71 -12.68 15.33
C ARG A 6 -4.65 -13.52 14.59
N GLN A 7 -5.07 -14.53 13.82
CA GLN A 7 -4.23 -15.27 12.84
C GLN A 7 -4.39 -14.73 11.41
N SER A 8 -5.24 -13.72 11.21
CA SER A 8 -5.64 -13.24 9.89
C SER A 8 -4.67 -12.25 9.23
N ASN A 9 -3.69 -11.69 9.95
CA ASN A 9 -2.80 -10.68 9.36
C ASN A 9 -1.77 -11.26 8.38
N THR A 10 -1.26 -12.47 8.63
CA THR A 10 -0.27 -13.12 7.75
C THR A 10 -0.86 -13.46 6.36
N PRO A 11 -1.99 -14.18 6.24
CA PRO A 11 -2.55 -14.49 4.92
C PRO A 11 -3.01 -13.23 4.18
N LEU A 12 -3.44 -12.20 4.91
CA LEU A 12 -3.96 -10.98 4.30
C LEU A 12 -2.82 -10.07 3.82
N LYS A 13 -1.69 -10.01 4.54
CA LYS A 13 -0.45 -9.39 4.07
C LYS A 13 0.05 -10.05 2.78
N GLU A 14 0.14 -11.38 2.77
CA GLU A 14 0.60 -12.12 1.58
C GLU A 14 -0.33 -11.93 0.38
N ARG A 15 -1.65 -11.95 0.61
CA ARG A 15 -2.65 -11.64 -0.43
C ARG A 15 -2.54 -10.22 -0.92
N LEU A 16 -2.25 -9.24 -0.07
CA LEU A 16 -2.06 -7.86 -0.52
C LEU A 16 -0.89 -7.75 -1.50
N PHE A 17 0.24 -8.41 -1.23
CA PHE A 17 1.39 -8.39 -2.15
C PHE A 17 1.18 -9.22 -3.42
N LYS A 18 0.37 -10.28 -3.37
CA LYS A 18 0.11 -11.16 -4.51
C LYS A 18 -1.07 -10.71 -5.39
N GLU A 19 -2.09 -10.13 -4.77
CA GLU A 19 -3.38 -9.75 -5.36
C GLU A 19 -3.66 -8.24 -5.17
N PHE A 20 -2.63 -7.39 -5.16
CA PHE A 20 -2.76 -5.94 -4.92
C PHE A 20 -3.80 -5.27 -5.83
N TYR A 21 -3.96 -5.77 -7.06
CA TYR A 21 -4.92 -5.28 -8.05
C TYR A 21 -6.39 -5.46 -7.62
N GLY A 22 -6.68 -6.34 -6.67
CA GLY A 22 -8.02 -6.55 -6.13
C GLY A 22 -8.37 -5.63 -4.95
N PHE A 23 -7.42 -4.83 -4.47
CA PHE A 23 -7.62 -3.93 -3.34
C PHE A 23 -7.80 -2.49 -3.80
N SER A 24 -8.73 -1.78 -3.15
CA SER A 24 -8.82 -0.33 -3.28
C SER A 24 -7.59 0.33 -2.65
N PHE A 25 -7.09 1.39 -3.27
CA PHE A 25 -5.95 2.18 -2.79
C PHE A 25 -6.02 2.49 -1.29
N PHE A 26 -7.12 3.11 -0.83
CA PHE A 26 -7.28 3.50 0.57
C PHE A 26 -7.25 2.31 1.53
N LYS A 27 -7.95 1.22 1.17
CA LYS A 27 -7.97 0.00 1.99
C LYS A 27 -6.60 -0.67 2.07
N ALA A 28 -5.82 -0.63 0.99
CA ALA A 28 -4.47 -1.18 0.96
C ALA A 28 -3.52 -0.35 1.85
N VAL A 29 -3.66 0.97 1.81
CA VAL A 29 -2.91 1.91 2.66
C VAL A 29 -3.20 1.67 4.14
N ASP A 30 -4.47 1.65 4.55
CA ASP A 30 -4.87 1.39 5.94
C ASP A 30 -4.31 0.05 6.45
N LEU A 31 -4.26 -0.94 5.57
CA LEU A 31 -3.72 -2.27 5.88
C LEU A 31 -2.21 -2.23 6.11
N LEU A 32 -1.48 -1.51 5.26
CA LEU A 32 -0.03 -1.36 5.38
C LEU A 32 0.34 -0.62 6.67
N GLU A 33 -0.40 0.43 7.01
CA GLU A 33 -0.25 1.14 8.29
C GLU A 33 -0.52 0.22 9.48
N SER A 34 -1.59 -0.59 9.43
CA SER A 34 -1.88 -1.56 10.49
C SER A 34 -0.85 -2.70 10.59
N LEU A 35 -0.13 -3.03 9.51
CA LEU A 35 0.89 -4.08 9.48
C LEU A 35 2.26 -3.60 9.93
N LEU A 36 2.51 -2.29 9.90
CA LEU A 36 3.77 -1.64 10.27
C LEU A 36 3.56 -0.63 11.40
N PRO A 37 3.16 -1.07 12.61
CA PRO A 37 2.95 -0.17 13.74
C PRO A 37 4.23 0.55 14.20
N ASP A 38 5.41 0.04 13.82
CA ASP A 38 6.70 0.68 14.09
C ASP A 38 7.00 1.87 13.17
N LYS A 39 6.26 2.02 12.06
CA LYS A 39 6.40 3.12 11.10
C LYS A 39 5.28 4.13 11.32
N LYS A 40 5.56 5.40 11.00
CA LYS A 40 4.56 6.46 11.14
C LYS A 40 3.52 6.35 10.00
N PRO A 41 2.25 6.67 10.29
CA PRO A 41 1.21 6.77 9.27
C PRO A 41 1.57 7.84 8.24
N LEU A 42 1.01 7.71 7.06
CA LEU A 42 1.21 8.66 5.97
C LEU A 42 0.78 10.06 6.38
N GLY A 43 1.61 11.05 6.04
CA GLY A 43 1.33 12.45 6.36
C GLY A 43 1.51 12.84 7.83
N GLN A 44 1.94 11.94 8.71
CA GLN A 44 2.27 12.26 10.11
C GLN A 44 3.75 12.55 10.35
N THR A 45 4.58 12.44 9.32
CA THR A 45 6.01 12.75 9.38
C THR A 45 6.45 13.52 8.14
N LEU A 46 7.50 14.31 8.30
CA LEU A 46 8.16 15.01 7.19
C LEU A 46 9.35 14.20 6.65
N LEU A 47 9.66 13.05 7.27
CA LEU A 47 10.78 12.18 6.91
C LEU A 47 10.27 10.99 6.09
N PRO A 48 10.61 10.91 4.78
CA PRO A 48 10.13 9.84 3.90
C PRO A 48 10.51 8.43 4.35
N ASP A 49 11.62 8.28 5.07
CA ASP A 49 12.11 6.99 5.59
C ASP A 49 11.33 6.48 6.80
N GLU A 50 10.63 7.36 7.51
CA GLU A 50 9.81 7.01 8.68
C GLU A 50 8.38 6.60 8.31
N GLU A 51 7.95 6.85 7.08
CA GLU A 51 6.61 6.50 6.61
C GLU A 51 6.43 4.99 6.43
N ALA A 52 5.22 4.49 6.67
CA ALA A 52 4.88 3.09 6.45
C ALA A 52 4.89 2.72 4.95
N VAL A 53 4.47 3.65 4.10
CA VAL A 53 4.32 3.47 2.65
C VAL A 53 4.95 4.64 1.93
N ARG A 54 5.60 4.37 0.80
CA ARG A 54 6.14 5.39 -0.10
C ARG A 54 5.43 5.27 -1.43
N PHE A 55 4.82 6.38 -1.87
CA PHE A 55 4.15 6.41 -3.17
C PHE A 55 5.11 6.78 -4.27
N SER A 56 5.04 6.03 -5.36
CA SER A 56 5.65 6.40 -6.62
C SER A 56 4.60 6.36 -7.72
N VAL A 57 4.80 7.21 -8.72
CA VAL A 57 3.88 7.29 -9.86
C VAL A 57 4.62 6.77 -11.06
N LYS A 58 4.00 5.87 -11.80
CA LYS A 58 4.46 5.54 -13.15
C LYS A 58 3.80 6.52 -14.13
N PRO A 59 4.51 7.51 -14.67
CA PRO A 59 3.95 8.40 -15.68
C PRO A 59 3.63 7.56 -16.92
N GLY A 60 2.36 7.53 -17.32
CA GLY A 60 1.92 6.75 -18.47
C GLY A 60 0.47 7.04 -18.84
N PHE A 61 0.15 6.83 -20.13
CA PHE A 61 -1.22 6.88 -20.66
C PHE A 61 -1.93 5.52 -20.57
N SER A 62 -1.33 4.56 -19.86
CA SER A 62 -1.96 3.26 -19.62
C SER A 62 -3.11 3.43 -18.64
N PHE A 63 -4.24 2.81 -18.98
CA PHE A 63 -5.43 2.68 -18.13
C PHE A 63 -5.33 1.33 -17.42
N PRO A 64 -4.63 1.23 -16.28
CA PRO A 64 -4.54 -0.03 -15.58
C PRO A 64 -5.93 -0.44 -15.06
N PRO A 65 -6.16 -1.75 -14.93
CA PRO A 65 -7.41 -2.29 -14.39
C PRO A 65 -7.58 -2.05 -12.88
N SER A 66 -6.55 -1.52 -12.20
CA SER A 66 -6.52 -1.29 -10.76
C SER A 66 -5.80 0.02 -10.40
N ASP A 67 -6.17 0.61 -9.26
CA ASP A 67 -5.56 1.84 -8.75
C ASP A 67 -4.07 1.65 -8.42
N ILE A 68 -3.73 0.46 -7.91
CA ILE A 68 -2.38 0.05 -7.55
C ILE A 68 -1.77 -0.69 -8.74
N SER A 69 -0.64 -0.20 -9.22
CA SER A 69 0.07 -0.73 -10.39
C SER A 69 1.20 -1.68 -9.99
N ASN A 70 1.82 -1.44 -8.85
CA ASN A 70 2.84 -2.29 -8.28
C ASN A 70 2.88 -2.11 -6.76
N LEU A 71 3.24 -3.16 -6.04
CA LEU A 71 3.44 -3.11 -4.60
C LEU A 71 4.67 -3.93 -4.23
N THR A 72 5.74 -3.26 -3.82
CA THR A 72 7.01 -3.92 -3.49
C THR A 72 7.36 -3.72 -2.02
N HIS A 73 7.64 -4.83 -1.33
CA HIS A 73 8.15 -4.83 0.03
C HIS A 73 9.65 -5.03 -0.01
N SER A 74 10.41 -3.96 0.19
CA SER A 74 11.83 -4.08 0.54
C SER A 74 11.96 -4.36 2.05
N ASP A 75 13.13 -4.85 2.45
CA ASP A 75 13.45 -5.32 3.81
C ASP A 75 12.94 -4.40 4.94
N LYS A 76 12.81 -4.91 6.18
CA LYS A 76 12.04 -4.29 7.29
C LYS A 76 12.36 -2.82 7.61
N LYS A 77 13.51 -2.31 7.20
CA LYS A 77 13.93 -0.92 7.43
C LYS A 77 13.37 0.06 6.39
N ILE A 78 13.10 -0.39 5.17
CA ILE A 78 12.73 0.45 4.02
C ILE A 78 11.19 0.52 3.93
N PRO A 79 10.60 1.70 3.66
CA PRO A 79 9.15 1.83 3.46
C PRO A 79 8.66 0.96 2.29
N VAL A 80 7.41 0.50 2.36
CA VAL A 80 6.78 -0.27 1.27
C VAL A 80 6.58 0.66 0.09
N ASN A 81 7.10 0.33 -1.08
CA ASN A 81 6.90 1.15 -2.27
C ASN A 81 5.62 0.73 -2.98
N MET A 82 4.65 1.64 -3.03
CA MET A 82 3.38 1.47 -3.73
C MET A 82 3.40 2.34 -4.98
N GLU A 83 3.41 1.71 -6.15
CA GLU A 83 3.23 2.40 -7.42
C GLU A 83 1.73 2.58 -7.70
N VAL A 84 1.33 3.82 -7.91
CA VAL A 84 -0.02 4.19 -8.30
C VAL A 84 -0.02 4.82 -9.68
N THR A 85 -1.10 4.60 -10.43
CA THR A 85 -1.30 5.29 -11.70
C THR A 85 -2.23 6.47 -11.50
N PHE A 86 -1.77 7.67 -11.82
CA PHE A 86 -2.64 8.84 -11.86
C PHE A 86 -3.49 8.80 -13.13
N TYR A 87 -4.80 8.63 -12.95
CA TYR A 87 -5.75 8.82 -14.03
C TYR A 87 -5.84 10.31 -14.34
N ASN A 88 -5.14 10.73 -15.39
CA ASN A 88 -5.29 12.07 -15.93
C ASN A 88 -6.64 12.13 -16.66
N ARG A 89 -7.71 12.48 -15.96
CA ARG A 89 -8.95 12.98 -16.59
C ARG A 89 -8.70 14.40 -17.08
N CYS A 90 -7.75 14.56 -18.01
CA CYS A 90 -7.67 15.77 -18.81
C CYS A 90 -8.83 15.67 -19.81
N LYS A 91 -9.99 16.26 -19.44
CA LYS A 91 -10.98 16.57 -20.47
C LYS A 91 -10.40 17.68 -21.36
N PRO A 92 -10.56 17.58 -22.68
CA PRO A 92 -10.15 18.64 -23.61
C PRO A 92 -10.93 19.93 -23.37
#